data_AF-A0A1F4ZYA1-F1
#
_entry.id   AF-A0A1F4ZYA1-F1
#
_cell.length_a   1.000
_cell.length_b   1.000
_cell.length_c   1.000
_cell.angle_alpha   90.00
_cell.angle_beta   90.00
_cell.angle_gamma   90.00
#
_symmetry.space_group_name_H-M   'P 1'
#
loop_
_entity.id
_entity.type
_entity.pdbx_description
1 polymer ?
#
loop_
_entity_poly.entity_id
_entity_poly.type
_entity_poly.pdbx_seq_one_letter_code
_entity_poly.pdbx_strand_id
1 'polypeptide(L)'
;MSLFHHLFVPHHTNNQKAKILHSPSLAIIIGVFALFQIVIGHLTARFPLILGYASQIAPAEIVRLTNIERQKQGLPALTLNSQLSSAALKKASDMFAKNYWAHVSPSGTQPWFFISQSGYTYRYAGENLARDFSDPQSVVTAWMNSPTHKENVVNSRYQDIGVAVIDGTLEGRETTLVVQMFGTKLEALAKSTGQTASIAVKAQEPQATPIPTPVPTIAVAAYPEVGAVAMAEPVSKSLVRSSPYEITKFVSYGLLIVIMAVLAVDIVVASRRRLVRWTSKSFAHFIFIGILLIAATTILRGQII
;
A
#
# COMPACT_ATOMS: atom_id res chain seq x y z
N MET A 1 -47.49 -15.35 1.16
CA MET A 1 -46.35 -14.53 0.67
C MET A 1 -45.27 -14.53 1.73
N SER A 2 -44.05 -14.93 1.39
CA SER A 2 -42.99 -15.20 2.38
C SER A 2 -42.51 -13.93 3.07
N LEU A 3 -42.05 -14.07 4.32
CA LEU A 3 -41.43 -13.00 5.13
C LEU A 3 -40.36 -12.22 4.34
N PHE A 4 -39.61 -12.93 3.49
CA PHE A 4 -38.57 -12.38 2.61
C PHE A 4 -39.10 -11.34 1.62
N HIS A 5 -40.27 -11.57 1.02
CA HIS A 5 -40.83 -10.64 0.04
C HIS A 5 -41.16 -9.28 0.68
N HIS A 6 -41.69 -9.27 1.91
CA HIS A 6 -42.03 -8.04 2.63
C HIS A 6 -40.81 -7.28 3.17
N LEU A 7 -39.66 -7.95 3.31
CA LEU A 7 -38.41 -7.32 3.71
C LEU A 7 -37.87 -6.40 2.62
N PHE A 8 -37.90 -6.87 1.36
CA PHE A 8 -37.22 -6.23 0.23
C PHE A 8 -38.14 -5.50 -0.74
N VAL A 9 -39.44 -5.80 -0.77
CA VAL A 9 -40.39 -5.23 -1.73
C VAL A 9 -41.45 -4.38 -1.05
N PRO A 10 -41.72 -3.16 -1.54
CA PRO A 10 -42.85 -2.34 -1.09
C PRO A 10 -44.20 -3.03 -1.31
N HIS A 11 -45.04 -3.00 -0.29
CA HIS A 11 -46.35 -3.64 -0.26
C HIS A 11 -47.33 -2.81 0.58
N HIS A 12 -48.64 -2.99 0.36
CA HIS A 12 -49.65 -2.25 1.13
C HIS A 12 -49.54 -2.54 2.64
N THR A 13 -49.16 -3.76 3.01
CA THR A 13 -48.98 -4.22 4.39
C THR A 13 -47.68 -3.75 5.06
N ASN A 14 -46.75 -3.12 4.33
CA ASN A 14 -45.52 -2.53 4.89
C ASN A 14 -45.45 -1.01 4.66
N ASN A 15 -46.61 -0.36 4.60
CA ASN A 15 -46.71 1.09 4.35
C ASN A 15 -46.04 1.49 3.02
N GLN A 16 -46.12 0.63 2.00
CA GLN A 16 -45.50 0.84 0.69
C GLN A 16 -44.00 1.14 0.77
N LYS A 17 -43.28 0.54 1.72
CA LYS A 17 -41.84 0.68 1.85
C LYS A 17 -41.23 -0.64 2.29
N ALA A 18 -40.13 -1.03 1.68
CA ALA A 18 -39.41 -2.23 2.10
C ALA A 18 -39.06 -2.15 3.60
N LYS A 19 -39.42 -3.18 4.39
CA LYS A 19 -39.26 -3.13 5.85
C LYS A 19 -37.80 -2.88 6.26
N ILE A 20 -36.83 -3.38 5.49
CA ILE A 20 -35.39 -3.17 5.77
C ILE A 20 -34.97 -1.69 5.73
N LEU A 21 -35.73 -0.84 5.02
CA LEU A 21 -35.51 0.60 4.95
C LEU A 21 -36.26 1.37 6.04
N HIS A 22 -36.93 0.71 6.98
CA HIS A 22 -37.57 1.37 8.10
C HIS A 22 -36.52 1.72 9.16
N SER A 23 -36.71 2.84 9.87
CA SER A 23 -35.75 3.32 10.89
C SER A 23 -35.40 2.27 11.96
N PRO A 24 -36.35 1.46 12.50
CA PRO A 24 -36.01 0.40 13.45
C PRO A 24 -35.15 -0.71 12.84
N SER A 25 -35.41 -1.10 11.59
CA SER A 25 -34.62 -2.11 10.89
C SER A 25 -33.21 -1.61 10.56
N LEU A 26 -33.08 -0.36 10.14
CA LEU A 26 -31.78 0.28 9.95
C LEU A 26 -31.00 0.35 11.27
N ALA A 27 -31.64 0.74 12.38
CA ALA A 27 -30.99 0.78 13.69
C ALA A 27 -30.48 -0.61 14.13
N ILE A 28 -31.27 -1.67 13.89
CA ILE A 28 -30.83 -3.06 14.16
C ILE A 28 -29.63 -3.42 13.29
N ILE A 29 -29.65 -3.09 11.99
CA ILE A 29 -28.53 -3.35 11.08
C ILE A 29 -27.27 -2.60 11.52
N ILE A 30 -27.39 -1.33 11.94
CA ILE A 30 -26.27 -0.57 12.51
C ILE A 30 -25.74 -1.26 13.76
N GLY A 31 -26.63 -1.65 14.68
CA GLY A 31 -26.23 -2.29 15.94
C GLY A 31 -25.50 -3.62 15.70
N VAL A 32 -26.01 -4.46 14.80
CA VAL A 32 -25.37 -5.73 14.41
C VAL A 32 -24.04 -5.48 13.70
N PHE A 33 -23.97 -4.50 12.81
CA PHE A 33 -22.72 -4.16 12.12
C PHE A 33 -21.68 -3.60 13.09
N ALA A 34 -22.04 -2.67 13.97
CA ALA A 34 -21.15 -2.13 14.99
C ALA A 34 -20.67 -3.23 15.96
N LEU A 35 -21.56 -4.13 16.38
CA LEU A 35 -21.20 -5.29 17.18
C LEU A 35 -20.23 -6.21 16.43
N PHE A 36 -20.48 -6.48 15.15
CA PHE A 36 -19.57 -7.26 14.30
C PHE A 36 -18.19 -6.60 14.21
N GLN A 37 -18.12 -5.28 14.02
CA GLN A 37 -16.85 -4.53 14.02
C GLN A 37 -16.10 -4.66 15.35
N ILE A 38 -16.81 -4.49 16.47
CA ILE A 38 -16.25 -4.63 17.82
C ILE A 38 -15.74 -6.06 18.04
N VAL A 39 -16.54 -7.07 17.70
CA VAL A 39 -16.19 -8.48 17.85
C VAL A 39 -15.00 -8.86 16.99
N ILE A 40 -14.97 -8.46 15.71
CA ILE A 40 -13.84 -8.70 14.82
C ILE A 40 -12.60 -7.99 15.37
N GLY A 41 -12.70 -6.73 15.79
CA GLY A 41 -11.60 -5.99 16.40
C GLY A 41 -11.01 -6.68 17.64
N HIS A 42 -11.87 -7.13 18.56
CA HIS A 42 -11.43 -7.88 19.74
C HIS A 42 -10.85 -9.25 19.38
N LEU A 43 -11.45 -9.96 18.43
CA LEU A 43 -10.97 -11.27 17.99
C LEU A 43 -9.60 -11.15 17.31
N THR A 44 -9.41 -10.13 16.48
CA THR A 44 -8.12 -9.83 15.86
C THR A 44 -7.06 -9.42 16.86
N ALA A 45 -7.42 -8.65 17.88
CA ALA A 45 -6.50 -8.24 18.93
C ALA A 45 -6.10 -9.41 19.86
N ARG A 46 -7.01 -10.39 20.07
CA ARG A 46 -6.79 -11.49 21.02
C ARG A 46 -6.22 -12.76 20.37
N PHE A 47 -6.49 -12.99 19.09
CA PHE A 47 -6.10 -14.20 18.36
C PHE A 47 -5.51 -13.86 16.98
N PRO A 48 -4.31 -13.27 16.92
CA PRO A 48 -3.70 -12.81 15.67
C PRO A 48 -3.45 -13.94 14.64
N LEU A 49 -3.32 -15.20 15.08
CA LEU A 49 -3.09 -16.35 14.20
C LEU A 49 -4.32 -16.84 13.42
N ILE A 50 -5.55 -16.59 13.89
CA ILE A 50 -6.76 -17.26 13.36
C ILE A 50 -7.26 -16.59 12.06
N LEU A 51 -7.01 -15.29 11.87
CA LEU A 51 -7.45 -14.55 10.67
C LEU A 51 -6.30 -14.18 9.71
N GLY A 52 -5.09 -14.67 9.92
CA GLY A 52 -4.01 -14.59 8.93
C GLY A 52 -3.69 -13.17 8.47
N TYR A 53 -2.94 -12.44 9.27
CA TYR A 53 -2.20 -11.27 8.80
C TYR A 53 -1.00 -11.75 7.98
N ALA A 54 -1.23 -12.15 6.74
CA ALA A 54 -0.16 -12.21 5.75
C ALA A 54 -0.41 -11.04 4.80
N SER A 55 0.24 -9.90 5.04
CA SER A 55 0.30 -8.89 3.98
C SER A 55 1.02 -9.53 2.79
N GLN A 56 0.40 -9.55 1.61
CA GLN A 56 1.01 -10.15 0.42
C GLN A 56 2.01 -9.19 -0.24
N ILE A 57 2.67 -8.34 0.56
CA ILE A 57 3.56 -7.30 0.02
C ILE A 57 4.93 -7.91 -0.20
N ALA A 58 5.16 -8.41 -1.42
CA ALA A 58 6.49 -8.85 -1.83
C ALA A 58 7.41 -7.64 -2.07
N PRO A 59 8.60 -7.55 -1.43
CA PRO A 59 9.55 -6.47 -1.69
C PRO A 59 9.93 -6.32 -3.17
N ALA A 60 10.04 -7.44 -3.89
CA ALA A 60 10.31 -7.46 -5.32
C ALA A 60 9.22 -6.76 -6.15
N GLU A 61 7.95 -6.86 -5.73
CA GLU A 61 6.84 -6.22 -6.41
C GLU A 61 6.84 -4.71 -6.19
N ILE A 62 7.19 -4.24 -4.99
CA ILE A 62 7.41 -2.82 -4.71
C ILE A 62 8.50 -2.25 -5.63
N VAL A 63 9.62 -2.97 -5.80
CA VAL A 63 10.71 -2.55 -6.70
C VAL A 63 10.23 -2.50 -8.16
N ARG A 64 9.52 -3.52 -8.62
CA ARG A 64 8.96 -3.58 -9.99
C ARG A 64 8.03 -2.41 -10.27
N LEU A 65 7.08 -2.15 -9.37
CA LEU A 65 6.11 -1.06 -9.48
C LEU A 65 6.79 0.32 -9.41
N THR A 66 7.78 0.49 -8.54
CA THR A 66 8.60 1.71 -8.48
C THR A 66 9.30 1.98 -9.81
N ASN A 67 9.86 0.94 -10.43
CA ASN A 67 10.51 1.05 -11.74
C ASN A 67 9.53 1.34 -12.88
N ILE A 68 8.29 0.85 -12.81
CA ILE A 68 7.22 1.25 -13.75
C ILE A 68 6.95 2.75 -13.67
N GLU A 69 6.83 3.30 -12.46
CA GLU A 69 6.60 4.74 -12.27
C GLU A 69 7.78 5.58 -12.80
N ARG A 70 9.01 5.10 -12.63
CA ARG A 70 10.21 5.73 -13.20
C ARG A 70 10.24 5.70 -14.72
N GLN A 71 9.89 4.55 -15.33
CA GLN A 71 9.84 4.42 -16.78
C GLN A 71 8.79 5.34 -17.41
N LYS A 72 7.64 5.54 -16.77
CA LYS A 72 6.63 6.52 -17.20
C LYS A 72 7.17 7.95 -17.28
N GLN A 73 8.23 8.26 -16.52
CA GLN A 73 8.91 9.56 -16.50
C GLN A 73 10.19 9.58 -17.35
N GLY A 74 10.46 8.53 -18.13
CA GLY A 74 11.68 8.42 -18.94
C GLY A 74 12.96 8.23 -18.12
N LEU A 75 12.85 7.80 -16.86
CA LEU A 75 14.00 7.58 -15.98
C LEU A 75 14.51 6.13 -16.06
N PRO A 76 15.82 5.91 -15.89
CA PRO A 76 16.37 4.56 -15.77
C PRO A 76 15.78 3.80 -14.58
N ALA A 77 15.59 2.49 -14.77
CA ALA A 77 15.20 1.58 -13.70
C ALA A 77 16.31 1.53 -12.63
N LEU A 78 15.89 1.45 -11.37
CA LEU A 78 16.77 1.22 -10.22
C LEU A 78 17.15 -0.25 -10.13
N THR A 79 18.38 -0.51 -9.72
CA THR A 79 18.92 -1.85 -9.48
C THR A 79 18.70 -2.26 -8.03
N LEU A 80 18.13 -3.43 -7.81
CA LEU A 80 17.97 -3.96 -6.45
C LEU A 80 19.35 -4.20 -5.82
N ASN A 81 19.58 -3.62 -4.65
CA ASN A 81 20.84 -3.70 -3.92
C ASN A 81 20.61 -4.38 -2.55
N SER A 82 21.37 -5.43 -2.28
CA SER A 82 21.25 -6.23 -1.06
C SER A 82 21.67 -5.46 0.20
N GLN A 83 22.63 -4.54 0.10
CA GLN A 83 23.07 -3.71 1.22
C GLN A 83 21.96 -2.73 1.61
N LEU A 84 21.34 -2.05 0.63
CA LEU A 84 20.19 -1.18 0.89
C LEU A 84 18.98 -1.96 1.43
N SER A 85 18.77 -3.20 0.98
CA SER A 85 17.70 -4.05 1.52
C SER A 85 17.97 -4.45 2.97
N SER A 86 19.25 -4.74 3.30
CA SER A 86 19.68 -4.96 4.69
C SER A 86 19.50 -3.70 5.55
N ALA A 87 19.81 -2.52 5.01
CA ALA A 87 19.58 -1.24 5.69
C ALA A 87 18.09 -1.00 5.97
N ALA A 88 17.22 -1.24 4.98
CA ALA A 88 15.77 -1.13 5.13
C ALA A 88 15.24 -2.07 6.23
N LEU A 89 15.72 -3.32 6.27
CA LEU A 89 15.34 -4.30 7.29
C LEU A 89 15.78 -3.86 8.70
N LYS A 90 17.01 -3.36 8.85
CA LYS A 90 17.53 -2.86 10.14
C LYS A 90 16.74 -1.64 10.62
N LYS A 91 16.39 -0.73 9.72
CA LYS A 91 15.56 0.44 10.02
C LYS A 91 14.16 0.03 10.48
N ALA A 92 13.52 -0.92 9.79
CA ALA A 92 12.21 -1.43 10.17
C ALA A 92 12.24 -2.13 11.54
N SER A 93 13.28 -2.93 11.78
CA SER A 93 13.52 -3.59 13.07
C SER A 93 13.73 -2.58 14.20
N ASP A 94 14.44 -1.48 13.94
CA ASP A 94 14.63 -0.40 14.92
C ASP A 94 13.30 0.31 15.25
N MET A 95 12.44 0.57 14.25
CA MET A 95 11.10 1.13 14.46
C MET A 95 10.23 0.27 15.37
N PHE A 96 10.22 -1.05 15.18
CA PHE A 96 9.52 -1.95 16.08
C PHE A 96 10.18 -2.03 17.46
N ALA A 97 11.50 -2.20 17.53
CA ALA A 97 12.22 -2.38 18.79
C ALA A 97 12.11 -1.16 19.72
N LYS A 98 12.09 0.05 19.16
CA LYS A 98 11.95 1.31 19.90
C LYS A 98 10.54 1.89 19.84
N ASN A 99 9.60 1.15 19.27
CA ASN A 99 8.18 1.48 19.23
C ASN A 99 7.88 2.90 18.67
N TYR A 100 8.36 3.21 17.46
CA TYR A 100 8.19 4.54 16.85
C TYR A 100 7.87 4.50 15.35
N TRP A 101 7.16 5.53 14.86
CA TRP A 101 6.83 5.74 13.45
C TRP A 101 7.39 7.08 12.95
N ALA A 102 8.68 7.09 12.57
CA ALA A 102 9.38 8.30 12.10
C ALA A 102 10.63 7.96 11.25
N HIS A 103 11.07 8.90 10.41
CA HIS A 103 12.38 8.81 9.74
C HIS A 103 13.54 8.81 10.75
N VAL A 104 13.45 9.62 11.81
CA VAL A 104 14.48 9.75 12.84
C VAL A 104 14.02 9.03 14.10
N SER A 105 14.88 8.14 14.63
CA SER A 105 14.63 7.44 15.90
C SER A 105 14.47 8.44 17.05
N PRO A 106 13.72 8.11 18.12
CA PRO A 106 13.71 8.87 19.38
C PRO A 106 15.11 9.11 19.97
N SER A 107 16.07 8.23 19.67
CA SER A 107 17.49 8.39 20.03
C SER A 107 18.30 9.32 19.10
N GLY A 108 17.66 9.97 18.12
CA GLY A 108 18.31 10.82 17.11
C GLY A 108 18.94 10.06 15.94
N THR A 109 18.83 8.73 15.88
CA THR A 109 19.40 7.92 14.78
C THR A 109 18.70 8.23 13.45
N GLN A 110 19.47 8.72 12.50
CA GLN A 110 19.04 9.07 11.14
C GLN A 110 18.93 7.82 10.25
N PRO A 111 18.09 7.81 9.19
CA PRO A 111 17.96 6.65 8.29
C PRO A 111 19.28 6.28 7.61
N TRP A 112 20.11 7.28 7.35
CA TRP A 112 21.45 7.17 6.78
C TRP A 112 22.40 6.29 7.59
N PHE A 113 22.21 6.21 8.91
CA PHE A 113 22.99 5.35 9.78
C PHE A 113 22.88 3.88 9.34
N PHE A 114 21.67 3.41 9.02
CA PHE A 114 21.42 2.03 8.62
C PHE A 114 22.02 1.72 7.24
N ILE A 115 22.01 2.70 6.34
CA ILE A 115 22.67 2.58 5.02
C ILE A 115 24.18 2.41 5.19
N SER A 116 24.84 3.30 5.94
CA SER A 116 26.28 3.20 6.20
C SER A 116 26.65 1.91 6.94
N GLN A 117 25.85 1.49 7.93
CA GLN A 117 26.06 0.26 8.69
C GLN A 117 25.84 -1.02 7.86
N SER A 118 25.22 -0.92 6.67
CA SER A 118 25.12 -2.03 5.72
C SER A 118 26.37 -2.17 4.83
N GLY A 119 27.34 -1.26 4.96
CA GLY A 119 28.52 -1.18 4.10
C GLY A 119 28.25 -0.50 2.75
N TYR A 120 27.09 0.14 2.59
CA TYR A 120 26.76 0.89 1.37
C TYR A 120 27.28 2.32 1.47
N THR A 121 28.42 2.60 0.80
CA THR A 121 29.00 3.94 0.74
C THR A 121 28.34 4.76 -0.36
N TYR A 122 27.59 5.81 0.01
CA TYR A 122 26.72 6.55 -0.91
C TYR A 122 27.14 8.01 -1.11
N ARG A 123 26.82 8.53 -2.29
CA ARG A 123 26.82 9.98 -2.59
C ARG A 123 25.43 10.60 -2.39
N TYR A 124 24.40 9.86 -2.78
CA TYR A 124 23.00 10.23 -2.62
C TYR A 124 22.26 9.07 -1.95
N ALA A 125 21.32 9.39 -1.06
CA ALA A 125 20.45 8.42 -0.42
C ALA A 125 19.06 9.04 -0.17
N GLY A 126 18.04 8.18 -0.13
CA GLY A 126 16.65 8.55 0.14
C GLY A 126 15.93 7.46 0.92
N GLU A 127 14.84 7.80 1.59
CA GLU A 127 13.97 6.87 2.31
C GLU A 127 12.49 7.21 2.02
N ASN A 128 11.68 6.19 1.77
CA ASN A 128 10.23 6.27 1.83
C ASN A 128 9.73 5.22 2.83
N LEU A 129 8.78 5.60 3.68
CA LEU A 129 8.16 4.72 4.66
C LEU A 129 6.68 4.53 4.35
N ALA A 130 6.17 3.32 4.56
CA ALA A 130 4.74 3.03 4.54
C ALA A 130 4.37 2.02 5.63
N ARG A 131 3.16 2.10 6.16
CA ARG A 131 2.60 1.13 7.10
C ARG A 131 1.15 0.81 6.82
N ASP A 132 0.73 -0.39 7.25
CA ASP A 132 -0.67 -0.84 7.26
C ASP A 132 -1.36 -0.83 5.87
N PHE A 133 -0.59 -1.14 4.81
CA PHE A 133 -1.14 -1.39 3.48
C PHE A 133 -1.41 -2.88 3.27
N SER A 134 -2.41 -3.21 2.45
CA SER A 134 -2.77 -4.60 2.14
C SER A 134 -2.08 -5.16 0.89
N ASP A 135 -1.60 -4.29 -0.01
CA ASP A 135 -1.00 -4.70 -1.27
C ASP A 135 0.10 -3.72 -1.78
N PRO A 136 1.06 -4.19 -2.60
CA PRO A 136 2.13 -3.36 -3.16
C PRO A 136 1.68 -2.17 -4.02
N GLN A 137 0.60 -2.34 -4.79
CA GLN A 137 0.11 -1.29 -5.69
C GLN A 137 -0.40 -0.10 -4.88
N SER A 138 -1.11 -0.34 -3.79
CA SER A 138 -1.59 0.70 -2.89
C SER A 138 -0.45 1.47 -2.23
N VAL A 139 0.65 0.80 -1.84
CA VAL A 139 1.86 1.45 -1.28
C VAL A 139 2.47 2.42 -2.30
N VAL A 140 2.78 1.93 -3.51
CA VAL A 140 3.43 2.77 -4.54
C VAL A 140 2.51 3.88 -5.00
N THR A 141 1.21 3.62 -5.13
CA THR A 141 0.22 4.66 -5.45
C THR A 141 0.18 5.75 -4.38
N ALA A 142 0.24 5.39 -3.09
CA ALA A 142 0.27 6.36 -2.01
C ALA A 142 1.54 7.24 -2.07
N TRP A 143 2.71 6.64 -2.28
CA TRP A 143 3.95 7.41 -2.48
C TRP A 143 3.88 8.34 -3.69
N MET A 144 3.35 7.88 -4.83
CA MET A 144 3.23 8.72 -6.03
C MET A 144 2.23 9.87 -5.88
N ASN A 145 1.23 9.73 -5.00
CA ASN A 145 0.26 10.77 -4.69
C ASN A 145 0.78 11.78 -3.64
N SER A 146 1.93 11.53 -3.03
CA SER A 146 2.57 12.45 -2.08
C SER A 146 3.78 13.13 -2.72
N PRO A 147 3.84 14.48 -2.78
CA PRO A 147 4.95 15.19 -3.41
C PRO A 147 6.34 14.77 -2.91
N THR A 148 6.54 14.68 -1.59
CA THR A 148 7.85 14.35 -0.99
C THR A 148 8.29 12.92 -1.28
N HIS A 149 7.36 11.96 -1.25
CA HIS A 149 7.67 10.56 -1.52
C HIS A 149 7.88 10.31 -3.02
N LYS A 150 7.07 10.97 -3.86
CA LYS A 150 7.23 10.96 -5.31
C LYS A 150 8.59 11.48 -5.71
N GLU A 151 9.06 12.59 -5.10
CA GLU A 151 10.39 13.15 -5.34
C GLU A 151 11.50 12.10 -5.16
N ASN A 152 11.39 11.21 -4.16
CA ASN A 152 12.31 10.09 -4.01
C ASN A 152 12.18 9.06 -5.13
N VAL A 153 10.95 8.62 -5.45
CA VAL A 153 10.70 7.60 -6.49
C VAL A 153 11.26 8.04 -7.84
N VAL A 154 11.06 9.31 -8.22
CA VAL A 154 11.46 9.85 -9.52
C VAL A 154 12.78 10.63 -9.48
N ASN A 155 13.57 10.50 -8.40
CA ASN A 155 14.87 11.17 -8.34
C ASN A 155 15.83 10.53 -9.35
N SER A 156 16.34 11.31 -10.30
CA SER A 156 17.31 10.87 -11.31
C SER A 156 18.69 10.58 -10.74
N ARG A 157 18.98 11.02 -9.50
CA ARG A 157 20.27 10.81 -8.84
C ARG A 157 20.42 9.42 -8.24
N TYR A 158 19.35 8.63 -8.11
CA TYR A 158 19.40 7.27 -7.57
C TYR A 158 19.61 6.24 -8.68
N GLN A 159 20.44 5.23 -8.37
CA GLN A 159 20.75 4.09 -9.24
C GLN A 159 20.34 2.77 -8.60
N ASP A 160 20.37 2.71 -7.27
CA ASP A 160 20.10 1.52 -6.48
C ASP A 160 18.85 1.71 -5.61
N ILE A 161 18.16 0.60 -5.33
CA ILE A 161 17.01 0.51 -4.44
C ILE A 161 17.15 -0.70 -3.51
N GLY A 162 16.69 -0.58 -2.28
CA GLY A 162 16.49 -1.70 -1.35
C GLY A 162 15.13 -1.57 -0.67
N VAL A 163 14.46 -2.69 -0.47
CA VAL A 163 13.13 -2.72 0.16
C VAL A 163 13.08 -3.80 1.23
N ALA A 164 12.50 -3.49 2.37
CA ALA A 164 12.12 -4.46 3.39
C ALA A 164 10.63 -4.33 3.70
N VAL A 165 9.98 -5.48 3.87
CA VAL A 165 8.60 -5.60 4.34
C VAL A 165 8.65 -6.50 5.55
N ILE A 166 8.16 -6.01 6.70
CA ILE A 166 8.21 -6.76 7.96
C ILE A 166 6.95 -6.48 8.78
N ASP A 167 6.41 -7.54 9.36
CA ASP A 167 5.30 -7.47 10.31
C ASP A 167 5.84 -7.42 11.74
N GLY A 168 5.17 -6.68 12.61
CA GLY A 168 5.51 -6.60 14.02
C GLY A 168 4.53 -5.73 14.80
N THR A 169 4.72 -5.64 16.11
CA THR A 169 3.87 -4.80 16.97
C THR A 169 4.44 -3.39 17.06
N LEU A 170 3.65 -2.39 16.65
CA LEU A 170 3.96 -0.96 16.76
C LEU A 170 2.82 -0.24 17.46
N GLU A 171 3.14 0.55 18.49
CA GLU A 171 2.21 1.30 19.34
C GLU A 171 1.09 0.41 19.91
N GLY A 172 1.43 -0.83 20.29
CA GLY A 172 0.49 -1.82 20.83
C GLY A 172 -0.44 -2.45 19.78
N ARG A 173 -0.14 -2.30 18.49
CA ARG A 173 -0.93 -2.83 17.37
C ARG A 173 -0.06 -3.61 16.41
N GLU A 174 -0.57 -4.71 15.86
CA GLU A 174 0.08 -5.40 14.74
C GLU A 174 0.10 -4.50 13.51
N THR A 175 1.27 -4.31 12.92
CA THR A 175 1.54 -3.41 11.81
C THR A 175 2.50 -4.05 10.83
N THR A 176 2.21 -3.91 9.54
CA THR A 176 3.16 -4.18 8.46
C THR A 176 3.91 -2.90 8.13
N LEU A 177 5.23 -2.91 8.22
CA LEU A 177 6.08 -1.82 7.76
C LEU A 177 6.69 -2.13 6.39
N VAL A 178 6.66 -1.16 5.49
CA VAL A 178 7.39 -1.17 4.22
C VAL A 178 8.42 -0.03 4.28
N VAL A 179 9.70 -0.40 4.20
CA VAL A 179 10.81 0.55 4.17
C VAL A 179 11.47 0.46 2.80
N GLN A 180 11.51 1.58 2.09
CA GLN A 180 12.15 1.70 0.79
C GLN A 180 13.34 2.65 0.91
N MET A 181 14.53 2.14 0.63
CA MET A 181 15.80 2.88 0.65
C MET A 181 16.31 3.05 -0.77
N PHE A 182 16.79 4.26 -1.08
CA PHE A 182 17.39 4.58 -2.36
C PHE A 182 18.86 4.94 -2.18
N GLY A 183 19.67 4.74 -3.23
CA GLY A 183 21.05 5.17 -3.18
C GLY A 183 21.73 5.32 -4.53
N THR A 184 22.88 5.97 -4.49
CA THR A 184 23.90 5.92 -5.54
C THR A 184 25.26 5.81 -4.88
N LYS A 185 26.01 4.75 -5.24
CA LYS A 185 27.35 4.51 -4.68
C LYS A 185 28.27 5.68 -4.98
N LEU A 186 29.15 6.01 -4.04
CA LEU A 186 30.13 7.09 -4.18
C LEU A 186 31.02 6.90 -5.42
N GLU A 187 31.37 5.65 -5.75
CA GLU A 187 32.23 5.29 -6.87
C GLU A 187 31.52 5.23 -8.23
N ALA A 188 30.18 5.10 -8.25
CA ALA A 188 29.41 4.83 -9.47
C ALA A 188 29.43 6.00 -10.47
N LEU A 189 29.63 7.24 -10.00
CA LEU A 189 29.80 8.41 -10.87
C LEU A 189 31.24 8.66 -11.33
N ALA A 190 32.25 8.08 -10.67
CA ALA A 190 33.63 8.18 -11.17
C ALA A 190 33.77 7.48 -12.54
N LYS A 191 32.96 6.45 -12.80
CA LYS A 191 32.86 5.78 -14.10
C LYS A 191 32.00 6.51 -15.14
N SER A 192 31.10 7.42 -14.73
CA SER A 192 30.34 8.27 -15.67
C SER A 192 31.00 9.63 -15.92
N THR A 193 31.99 10.00 -15.11
CA THR A 193 32.68 11.29 -15.16
C THR A 193 34.15 11.11 -15.55
N GLY A 194 34.40 10.32 -16.60
CA GLY A 194 35.69 10.24 -17.29
C GLY A 194 36.03 11.53 -18.05
N GLN A 195 35.72 12.70 -17.48
CA GLN A 195 36.20 13.99 -17.93
C GLN A 195 36.90 14.65 -16.75
N THR A 196 38.17 14.28 -16.62
CA THR A 196 39.14 14.93 -15.76
C THR A 196 39.10 16.43 -16.07
N ALA A 197 38.66 17.25 -15.12
CA ALA A 197 38.90 18.69 -15.17
C ALA A 197 40.39 18.94 -14.90
N SER A 198 41.24 18.70 -15.91
CA SER A 198 42.58 19.27 -15.94
C SER A 198 42.45 20.69 -16.48
N ILE A 199 42.49 21.68 -15.60
CA ILE A 199 42.81 23.05 -16.02
C ILE A 199 44.34 23.12 -16.10
N ALA A 200 44.85 22.74 -17.27
CA ALA A 200 46.18 23.11 -17.74
C ALA A 200 46.01 23.86 -19.07
N VAL A 201 46.85 24.86 -19.26
CA VAL A 201 46.70 25.97 -20.21
C VAL A 201 46.72 25.53 -21.68
N LYS A 202 45.71 26.04 -22.41
CA LYS A 202 45.48 26.20 -23.86
C LYS A 202 46.63 25.92 -24.86
N ALA A 203 46.38 25.01 -25.82
CA ALA A 203 46.77 25.10 -27.24
C ALA A 203 45.83 24.20 -28.08
N GLN A 204 45.47 24.61 -29.30
CA GLN A 204 44.31 24.11 -30.07
C GLN A 204 44.69 23.47 -31.42
N GLU A 205 44.10 22.27 -31.66
CA GLU A 205 43.66 21.59 -32.92
C GLU A 205 44.66 21.20 -34.06
N PRO A 206 44.37 20.15 -34.90
CA PRO A 206 43.06 19.80 -35.48
C PRO A 206 42.61 18.31 -35.56
N GLN A 207 41.31 18.19 -35.89
CA GLN A 207 40.38 17.05 -35.98
C GLN A 207 40.73 15.90 -36.95
N ALA A 208 40.19 14.69 -36.67
CA ALA A 208 39.56 13.81 -37.65
C ALA A 208 38.62 12.75 -37.01
N THR A 209 37.36 12.70 -37.45
CA THR A 209 36.37 11.59 -37.33
C THR A 209 36.25 10.90 -38.70
N PRO A 210 35.86 9.60 -38.84
CA PRO A 210 34.44 9.13 -38.67
C PRO A 210 34.23 7.62 -38.25
N ILE A 211 33.19 7.24 -37.45
CA ILE A 211 31.90 6.51 -37.77
C ILE A 211 32.00 4.93 -37.79
N PRO A 212 30.97 4.07 -37.47
CA PRO A 212 30.93 3.28 -36.22
C PRO A 212 30.63 1.75 -36.41
N THR A 213 30.18 1.07 -35.33
CA THR A 213 29.40 -0.21 -35.22
C THR A 213 30.22 -1.53 -35.10
N PRO A 214 29.74 -2.63 -34.44
CA PRO A 214 28.48 -2.87 -33.71
C PRO A 214 28.62 -3.22 -32.21
N VAL A 215 27.46 -3.16 -31.55
CA VAL A 215 27.09 -3.66 -30.23
C VAL A 215 27.50 -5.13 -30.01
N PRO A 216 28.11 -5.50 -28.87
CA PRO A 216 28.07 -6.86 -28.38
C PRO A 216 26.84 -7.06 -27.47
N THR A 217 25.98 -7.98 -27.88
CA THR A 217 24.95 -8.65 -27.09
C THR A 217 25.50 -9.04 -25.72
N ILE A 218 24.97 -8.46 -24.63
CA ILE A 218 25.25 -8.96 -23.29
C ILE A 218 24.31 -10.13 -23.02
N ALA A 219 24.92 -11.31 -22.94
CA ALA A 219 24.32 -12.55 -22.49
C ALA A 219 23.66 -12.39 -21.11
N VAL A 220 22.49 -13.00 -20.95
CA VAL A 220 21.84 -13.21 -19.67
C VAL A 220 22.78 -14.08 -18.82
N ALA A 221 23.53 -13.43 -17.92
CA ALA A 221 24.39 -14.14 -16.99
C ALA A 221 23.52 -14.84 -15.94
N ALA A 222 23.61 -16.16 -15.93
CA ALA A 222 23.03 -17.04 -14.96
C ALA A 222 23.50 -16.71 -13.53
N TYR A 223 22.57 -16.90 -12.60
CA TYR A 223 22.72 -16.87 -11.15
C TYR A 223 23.96 -17.66 -10.67
N PRO A 224 24.79 -17.13 -9.76
CA PRO A 224 25.54 -17.95 -8.83
C PRO A 224 24.64 -18.32 -7.65
N GLU A 225 24.43 -19.61 -7.43
CA GLU A 225 23.94 -20.16 -6.16
C GLU A 225 24.85 -19.69 -5.02
N VAL A 226 24.34 -18.81 -4.16
CA VAL A 226 24.97 -18.47 -2.89
C VAL A 226 23.99 -18.76 -1.77
N GLY A 227 24.24 -19.88 -1.09
CA GLY A 227 23.96 -20.12 0.33
C GLY A 227 22.58 -19.73 0.82
N ALA A 228 21.65 -20.69 0.78
CA ALA A 228 20.38 -20.64 1.49
C ALA A 228 20.59 -20.37 3.00
N VAL A 229 20.46 -19.12 3.39
CA VAL A 229 20.07 -18.76 4.76
C VAL A 229 18.56 -18.92 4.79
N ALA A 230 18.11 -20.08 5.28
CA ALA A 230 16.74 -20.43 5.67
C ALA A 230 15.65 -19.62 4.94
N MET A 231 15.44 -19.96 3.66
CA MET A 231 14.19 -19.63 3.00
C MET A 231 13.08 -20.31 3.80
N ALA A 232 12.07 -19.53 4.20
CA ALA A 232 10.79 -20.07 4.62
C ALA A 232 10.35 -21.16 3.63
N GLU A 233 9.83 -22.25 4.19
CA GLU A 233 9.46 -23.48 3.48
C GLU A 233 8.74 -23.24 2.15
N PRO A 234 8.87 -24.18 1.18
CA PRO A 234 8.21 -24.07 -0.11
C PRO A 234 6.71 -23.87 0.11
N VAL A 235 6.21 -22.76 -0.43
CA VAL A 235 4.82 -22.34 -0.43
C VAL A 235 3.97 -23.48 -0.99
N SER A 236 3.47 -24.33 -0.09
CA SER A 236 2.23 -25.06 -0.30
C SER A 236 1.21 -24.04 -0.78
N LYS A 237 0.41 -24.38 -1.81
CA LYS A 237 -0.65 -23.51 -2.35
C LYS A 237 -1.44 -22.92 -1.18
N SER A 238 -1.05 -21.71 -0.81
CA SER A 238 -1.54 -21.02 0.36
C SER A 238 -3.01 -20.77 0.07
N LEU A 239 -3.89 -21.48 0.79
CA LEU A 239 -5.29 -21.13 0.89
C LEU A 239 -5.33 -19.62 1.10
N VAL A 240 -5.86 -18.89 0.12
CA VAL A 240 -5.93 -17.42 0.09
C VAL A 240 -6.40 -16.94 1.45
N ARG A 241 -5.46 -16.52 2.30
CA ARG A 241 -5.74 -16.12 3.68
C ARG A 241 -6.11 -14.65 3.62
N SER A 242 -7.41 -14.40 3.53
CA SER A 242 -7.95 -13.05 3.48
C SER A 242 -7.68 -12.36 4.81
N SER A 243 -7.01 -11.20 4.78
CA SER A 243 -6.79 -10.42 5.99
C SER A 243 -8.14 -10.03 6.63
N PRO A 244 -8.20 -9.86 7.96
CA PRO A 244 -9.41 -9.37 8.63
C PRO A 244 -9.93 -8.07 8.03
N TYR A 245 -9.02 -7.25 7.50
CA TYR A 245 -9.32 -6.01 6.79
C TYR A 245 -10.11 -6.25 5.51
N GLU A 246 -9.64 -7.14 4.63
CA GLU A 246 -10.34 -7.45 3.37
C GLU A 246 -11.72 -8.07 3.62
N ILE A 247 -11.85 -8.91 4.65
CA ILE A 247 -13.14 -9.46 5.08
C ILE A 247 -14.08 -8.31 5.51
N THR A 248 -13.57 -7.39 6.32
CA THR A 248 -14.38 -6.28 6.83
C THR A 248 -14.80 -5.31 5.73
N LYS A 249 -13.89 -5.00 4.80
CA LYS A 249 -14.15 -4.19 3.60
C LYS A 249 -15.19 -4.85 2.70
N PHE A 250 -15.04 -6.15 2.44
CA PHE A 250 -15.98 -6.93 1.64
C PHE A 250 -17.39 -6.95 2.26
N VAL A 251 -17.50 -7.23 3.56
CA VAL A 251 -18.78 -7.21 4.28
C VAL A 251 -19.42 -5.81 4.25
N SER A 252 -18.61 -4.76 4.44
CA SER A 252 -19.08 -3.38 4.40
C SER A 252 -19.62 -3.00 3.02
N TYR A 253 -18.87 -3.27 1.95
CA TYR A 253 -19.35 -3.01 0.58
C TYR A 253 -20.53 -3.89 0.18
N GLY A 254 -20.55 -5.15 0.61
CA GLY A 254 -21.71 -6.03 0.39
C GLY A 254 -22.98 -5.45 1.02
N LEU A 255 -22.90 -4.98 2.27
CA LEU A 255 -24.01 -4.33 2.95
C LEU A 255 -24.44 -3.04 2.25
N LEU A 256 -23.49 -2.22 1.79
CA LEU A 256 -23.77 -1.01 1.01
C LEU A 256 -24.54 -1.35 -0.28
N ILE A 257 -24.07 -2.33 -1.05
CA ILE A 257 -24.67 -2.75 -2.32
C ILE A 257 -26.11 -3.23 -2.11
N VAL A 258 -26.35 -4.07 -1.10
CA VAL A 258 -27.69 -4.55 -0.77
C VAL A 258 -28.62 -3.39 -0.46
N ILE A 259 -28.18 -2.43 0.37
CA ILE A 259 -29.02 -1.30 0.78
C ILE A 259 -29.28 -0.36 -0.40
N MET A 260 -28.29 -0.11 -1.24
CA MET A 260 -28.44 0.67 -2.48
C MET A 260 -29.40 0.00 -3.47
N ALA A 261 -29.32 -1.33 -3.64
CA ALA A 261 -30.22 -2.07 -4.50
C ALA A 261 -31.67 -1.98 -4.01
N VAL A 262 -31.90 -2.13 -2.70
CA VAL A 262 -33.24 -2.01 -2.13
C VAL A 262 -33.78 -0.59 -2.25
N LEU A 263 -32.93 0.43 -2.05
CA LEU A 263 -33.32 1.82 -2.28
C LEU A 263 -33.70 2.07 -3.75
N ALA A 264 -32.94 1.53 -4.70
CA ALA A 264 -33.25 1.64 -6.12
C ALA A 264 -34.60 0.98 -6.46
N VAL A 265 -34.87 -0.22 -5.93
CA VAL A 265 -36.16 -0.91 -6.11
C VAL A 265 -37.30 -0.09 -5.51
N ASP A 266 -37.12 0.47 -4.31
CA ASP A 266 -38.13 1.33 -3.66
C ASP A 266 -38.44 2.56 -4.51
N ILE A 267 -37.42 3.25 -5.05
CA ILE A 267 -37.56 4.41 -5.93
C ILE A 267 -38.27 4.04 -7.25
N VAL A 268 -37.90 2.91 -7.87
CA VAL A 268 -38.52 2.45 -9.12
C VAL A 268 -39.98 2.06 -8.90
N VAL A 269 -40.31 1.37 -7.81
CA VAL A 269 -41.68 0.98 -7.49
C VAL A 269 -42.52 2.20 -7.12
N ALA A 270 -41.98 3.13 -6.32
CA ALA A 270 -42.67 4.36 -5.94
C ALA A 270 -42.94 5.27 -7.14
N SER A 271 -41.98 5.41 -8.05
CA SER A 271 -42.13 6.21 -9.28
C SER A 271 -43.14 5.60 -10.24
N ARG A 272 -43.09 4.27 -10.47
CA ARG A 272 -44.09 3.54 -11.27
C ARG A 272 -45.50 3.65 -10.69
N ARG A 273 -45.63 3.71 -9.35
CA ARG A 273 -46.90 3.84 -8.64
C ARG A 273 -47.32 5.30 -8.40
N ARG A 274 -46.59 6.29 -8.92
CA ARG A 274 -46.82 7.74 -8.73
C ARG A 274 -47.01 8.15 -7.26
N LEU A 275 -46.30 7.49 -6.35
CA LEU A 275 -46.34 7.80 -4.92
C LEU A 275 -45.44 9.03 -4.66
N VAL A 276 -46.03 10.23 -4.56
CA VAL A 276 -45.30 11.44 -4.22
C VAL A 276 -44.88 11.39 -2.75
N ARG A 277 -43.58 11.24 -2.49
CA ARG A 277 -43.01 11.21 -1.14
C ARG A 277 -41.96 12.30 -0.98
N TRP A 278 -42.35 13.42 -0.38
CA TRP A 278 -41.41 14.34 0.26
C TRP A 278 -41.42 14.02 1.75
N THR A 279 -40.43 13.27 2.24
CA THR A 279 -40.31 13.01 3.68
C THR A 279 -38.91 13.30 4.18
N SER A 280 -38.83 14.08 5.27
CA SER A 280 -37.64 14.37 6.09
C SER A 280 -36.87 13.13 6.60
N LYS A 281 -37.43 11.94 6.41
CA LYS A 281 -36.84 10.63 6.76
C LYS A 281 -35.74 10.14 5.80
N SER A 282 -35.48 10.84 4.70
CA SER A 282 -34.31 10.60 3.83
C SER A 282 -32.99 10.88 4.54
N PHE A 283 -32.98 11.82 5.50
CA PHE A 283 -31.77 12.20 6.25
C PHE A 283 -31.16 11.03 7.04
N ALA A 284 -31.98 10.15 7.64
CA ALA A 284 -31.49 8.97 8.35
C ALA A 284 -30.79 7.95 7.43
N HIS A 285 -31.20 7.88 6.16
CA HIS A 285 -30.56 7.00 5.18
C HIS A 285 -29.21 7.57 4.73
N PHE A 286 -29.12 8.89 4.55
CA PHE A 286 -27.86 9.57 4.25
C PHE A 286 -26.87 9.50 5.42
N ILE A 287 -27.33 9.66 6.67
CA ILE A 287 -26.51 9.42 7.86
C ILE A 287 -26.04 7.97 7.89
N PHE A 288 -26.92 7.00 7.64
CA PHE A 288 -26.57 5.58 7.63
C PHE A 288 -25.52 5.25 6.56
N ILE A 289 -25.70 5.73 5.33
CA ILE A 289 -24.72 5.59 4.24
C ILE A 289 -23.42 6.29 4.63
N GLY A 290 -23.49 7.47 5.24
CA GLY A 290 -22.34 8.21 5.74
C GLY A 290 -21.56 7.43 6.81
N ILE A 291 -22.24 6.85 7.80
CA ILE A 291 -21.62 6.02 8.85
C ILE A 291 -20.98 4.76 8.24
N LEU A 292 -21.64 4.13 7.26
CA LEU A 292 -21.14 2.94 6.61
C LEU A 292 -19.92 3.24 5.73
N LEU A 293 -19.91 4.39 5.04
CA LEU A 293 -18.75 4.90 4.30
C LEU A 293 -17.61 5.32 5.23
N ILE A 294 -17.92 5.98 6.35
CA ILE A 294 -16.93 6.31 7.38
C ILE A 294 -16.33 5.02 7.92
N ALA A 295 -17.13 4.06 8.36
CA ALA A 295 -16.66 2.75 8.86
C ALA A 295 -15.84 1.98 7.81
N ALA A 296 -16.24 2.01 6.53
CA ALA A 296 -15.47 1.41 5.44
C ALA A 296 -14.12 2.13 5.18
N THR A 297 -13.97 3.38 5.61
CA THR A 297 -12.78 4.22 5.33
C THR A 297 -11.94 4.55 6.57
N THR A 298 -12.43 4.27 7.79
CA THR A 298 -11.73 4.49 9.07
C THR A 298 -10.99 3.27 9.58
N ILE A 299 -11.22 2.09 8.98
CA ILE A 299 -10.43 0.89 9.30
C ILE A 299 -9.13 1.00 8.49
N LEU A 300 -8.05 1.29 9.21
CA LEU A 300 -6.63 1.36 8.79
C LEU A 300 -6.42 1.81 7.33
N ARG A 301 -6.39 3.14 7.13
CA ARG A 301 -5.76 3.67 5.92
C ARG A 301 -4.26 3.43 6.05
N GLY A 302 -3.67 2.79 5.05
CA GLY A 302 -2.22 2.76 4.93
C GLY A 302 -1.66 4.17 5.03
N GLN A 303 -0.59 4.33 5.82
CA GLN A 303 0.04 5.62 6.09
C GLN A 303 1.43 5.65 5.51
N ILE A 304 1.85 6.83 5.03
CA ILE A 304 3.19 7.09 4.54
C ILE A 304 3.76 8.30 5.27
N ILE A 305 5.07 8.29 5.52
CA ILE A 305 5.82 9.43 6.07
C ILE A 305 7.14 9.61 5.32
#